data_AF-A0A518S7Q1-F1
#
_entry.id   AF-A0A518S7Q1-F1
#
_cell.length_a   1.000
_cell.length_b   1.000
_cell.length_c   1.000
_cell.angle_alpha   90.00
_cell.angle_beta   90.00
_cell.angle_gamma   90.00
#
_symmetry.space_group_name_H-M   'P 1'
#
loop_
_entity.id
_entity.type
_entity.pdbx_description
1 polymer ?
#
loop_
_entity_poly.entity_id
_entity_poly.type
_entity_poly.pdbx_seq_one_letter_code
_entity_poly.pdbx_strand_id
1 'polypeptide(L)'
;MLDVRIVERTTDDGETVYRFEAPNHKGKEFADPDAAELYADVYFDVNGFVEEGVGERGVPIEVVQAGRDTLIAYLLTWPTTDADWVASFSGRRPEKIRRYSRRLQERAESIREKIVAQGVD
;
A
#
# COMPACT_ATOMS: atom_id res chain seq x y z
N MET A 1 -3.43 17.52 -2.11
CA MET A 1 -2.84 16.50 -2.99
C MET A 1 -1.75 15.80 -2.22
N LEU A 2 -1.70 14.45 -2.23
CA LEU A 2 -0.74 13.68 -1.43
C LEU A 2 0.66 13.55 -2.09
N ASP A 3 0.84 14.09 -3.30
CA ASP A 3 2.10 14.11 -4.08
C ASP A 3 2.89 12.80 -3.96
N VAL A 4 2.20 11.71 -4.31
CA VAL A 4 2.73 10.35 -4.21
C VAL A 4 3.38 9.96 -5.52
N ARG A 5 4.58 9.38 -5.45
CA ARG A 5 5.24 8.77 -6.60
C ARG A 5 6.00 7.50 -6.22
N ILE A 6 6.17 6.62 -7.20
CA ILE A 6 7.05 5.46 -7.11
C ILE A 6 8.22 5.71 -8.06
N VAL A 7 9.43 5.66 -7.52
CA VAL A 7 10.67 5.91 -8.27
C VAL A 7 11.44 4.60 -8.37
N GLU A 8 11.64 4.13 -9.60
CA GLU A 8 12.56 3.02 -9.88
C GLU A 8 14.01 3.47 -9.62
N ARG A 9 14.78 2.65 -8.91
CA ARG A 9 16.19 2.89 -8.60
C ARG A 9 16.98 1.61 -8.76
N THR A 10 18.23 1.74 -9.19
CA THR A 10 19.20 0.65 -9.16
C THR A 10 20.05 0.79 -7.90
N THR A 11 20.16 -0.29 -7.12
CA THR A 11 21.02 -0.35 -5.93
C THR A 11 22.49 -0.49 -6.33
N ASP A 12 23.41 -0.29 -5.38
CA ASP A 12 24.85 -0.46 -5.61
C ASP A 12 25.21 -1.89 -6.04
N ASP A 13 24.39 -2.88 -5.66
CA ASP A 13 24.53 -4.29 -6.03
C ASP A 13 23.89 -4.61 -7.41
N GLY A 14 23.33 -3.62 -8.10
CA GLY A 14 22.72 -3.76 -9.43
C GLY A 14 21.27 -4.28 -9.40
N GLU A 15 20.64 -4.37 -8.23
CA GLU A 15 19.24 -4.77 -8.10
C GLU A 15 18.31 -3.59 -8.38
N THR A 16 17.14 -3.85 -8.96
CA THR A 16 16.11 -2.82 -9.16
C THR A 16 15.19 -2.79 -7.95
N VAL A 17 14.98 -1.60 -7.39
CA VAL A 17 14.05 -1.35 -6.28
C VAL A 17 13.10 -0.21 -6.63
N TYR A 18 11.90 -0.27 -6.06
CA TYR A 18 10.82 0.68 -6.29
C TYR A 18 10.58 1.46 -5.01
N ARG A 19 10.92 2.75 -5.03
CA ARG A 19 10.82 3.62 -3.86
C ARG A 19 9.53 4.42 -3.88
N PHE A 20 8.65 4.15 -2.93
CA PHE A 20 7.52 5.00 -2.59
C PHE A 20 8.01 6.30 -1.95
N GLU A 21 7.51 7.44 -2.42
CA GLU A 21 7.78 8.78 -1.88
C GLU A 21 6.46 9.56 -1.74
N ALA A 22 6.32 10.27 -0.60
CA ALA A 22 5.22 11.20 -0.33
C ALA A 22 5.69 12.28 0.68
N PRO A 23 5.16 13.52 0.66
CA PRO A 23 5.70 14.64 1.45
C PRO A 23 5.73 14.43 2.97
N ASN A 24 4.74 13.69 3.50
CA ASN A 24 4.60 13.42 4.94
C ASN A 24 4.99 11.97 5.31
N HIS A 25 5.72 11.28 4.44
CA HIS A 25 6.15 9.90 4.65
C HIS A 25 7.67 9.78 4.49
N LYS A 26 8.32 8.92 5.29
CA LYS A 26 9.79 8.69 5.22
C LYS A 26 10.26 7.99 3.92
N GLY A 27 9.33 7.71 3.01
CA GLY A 27 9.49 6.76 1.91
C GLY A 27 9.64 5.30 2.36
N LYS A 28 9.51 4.38 1.40
CA LYS A 28 9.69 2.94 1.60
C LYS A 28 10.13 2.29 0.29
N GLU A 29 10.99 1.29 0.38
CA GLU A 29 11.51 0.57 -0.79
C GLU A 29 10.91 -0.82 -0.87
N PHE A 30 10.63 -1.25 -2.10
CA PHE A 30 10.04 -2.53 -2.44
C PHE A 30 10.87 -3.17 -3.55
N ALA A 31 11.03 -4.50 -3.50
CA ALA A 31 11.63 -5.26 -4.59
C ALA A 31 10.62 -5.54 -5.73
N ASP A 32 9.33 -5.53 -5.41
CA ASP A 32 8.22 -5.80 -6.31
C ASP A 32 7.47 -4.49 -6.62
N PRO A 33 7.33 -4.09 -7.90
CA PRO A 33 6.58 -2.89 -8.27
C PRO A 33 5.11 -2.98 -7.88
N ASP A 34 4.48 -4.17 -7.97
CA ASP A 34 3.07 -4.35 -7.63
C ASP A 34 2.83 -4.12 -6.13
N ALA A 35 3.79 -4.50 -5.29
CA ALA A 35 3.75 -4.24 -3.85
C ALA A 35 3.92 -2.74 -3.54
N ALA A 36 4.78 -2.03 -4.29
CA ALA A 36 4.93 -0.59 -4.16
C ALA A 36 3.65 0.16 -4.55
N GLU A 37 3.00 -0.25 -5.64
CA GLU A 37 1.72 0.31 -6.09
C GLU A 37 0.61 0.04 -5.06
N LEU A 38 0.50 -1.19 -4.57
CA LEU A 38 -0.49 -1.52 -3.55
C LEU A 38 -0.27 -0.73 -2.25
N TYR A 39 0.98 -0.49 -1.86
CA TYR A 39 1.29 0.37 -0.71
C TYR A 39 0.86 1.81 -0.95
N ALA A 40 1.09 2.35 -2.15
CA ALA A 40 0.61 3.67 -2.53
C ALA A 40 -0.93 3.74 -2.49
N ASP A 41 -1.62 2.71 -2.97
CA ASP A 41 -3.08 2.61 -2.91
C ASP A 41 -3.61 2.63 -1.47
N VAL A 42 -2.96 1.91 -0.55
CA VAL A 42 -3.28 1.96 0.89
C VAL A 42 -3.09 3.38 1.42
N TYR A 43 -1.99 4.03 1.07
CA TYR A 43 -1.69 5.40 1.51
C TYR A 43 -2.75 6.39 1.02
N PHE A 44 -3.20 6.25 -0.22
CA PHE A 44 -4.31 7.05 -0.76
C PHE A 44 -5.64 6.77 -0.07
N ASP A 45 -6.00 5.51 0.16
CA ASP A 45 -7.29 5.11 0.73
C ASP A 45 -7.52 5.70 2.13
N VAL A 46 -6.45 5.86 2.91
CA VAL A 46 -6.52 6.40 4.29
C VAL A 46 -6.13 7.87 4.39
N ASN A 47 -5.90 8.55 3.25
CA ASN A 47 -5.42 9.93 3.18
C ASN A 47 -4.10 10.17 3.93
N GLY A 48 -3.20 9.20 3.82
CA GLY A 48 -1.87 9.20 4.44
C GLY A 48 -1.83 8.52 5.80
N PHE A 49 -0.69 7.88 6.07
CA PHE A 49 -0.36 7.27 7.37
C PHE A 49 1.14 7.36 7.62
N VAL A 50 1.57 7.11 8.86
CA VAL A 50 2.99 6.98 9.21
C VAL A 50 3.26 5.60 9.80
N GLU A 51 4.41 5.01 9.49
CA GLU A 51 4.81 3.71 10.06
C GLU A 51 5.50 3.83 11.44
N GLU A 52 5.35 4.96 12.13
CA GLU A 52 5.92 5.14 13.46
C GLU A 52 5.27 4.20 14.49
N GLY A 53 6.09 3.38 15.15
CA GLY A 53 5.62 2.36 16.09
C GLY A 53 5.06 1.08 15.44
N VAL A 54 5.14 0.93 14.11
CA VAL A 54 4.76 -0.33 13.43
C VAL A 54 5.60 -1.51 13.94
N GLY A 55 6.87 -1.30 14.28
CA GLY A 55 7.69 -2.35 14.90
C GLY A 55 7.16 -2.90 16.23
N GLU A 56 6.35 -2.11 16.95
CA GLU A 56 5.74 -2.51 18.24
C GLU A 56 4.30 -3.01 18.07
N ARG A 57 3.52 -2.34 17.20
CA ARG A 57 2.07 -2.58 17.02
C ARG A 57 1.74 -3.50 15.86
N GLY A 58 2.69 -3.71 14.95
CA GLY A 58 2.55 -4.45 13.71
C GLY A 58 1.92 -3.65 12.56
N VAL A 59 1.01 -2.70 12.81
CA VAL A 59 0.24 -2.03 11.73
C VAL A 59 0.00 -0.55 12.07
N PRO A 60 -0.01 0.37 11.09
CA PRO A 60 -0.44 1.77 11.32
C PRO A 60 -1.88 1.86 11.82
N ILE A 61 -2.17 2.84 12.68
CA ILE A 61 -3.50 2.97 13.30
C ILE A 61 -4.56 3.39 12.26
N GLU A 62 -4.18 4.22 11.30
CA GLU A 62 -5.01 4.69 10.20
C GLU A 62 -5.46 3.53 9.31
N VAL A 63 -4.56 2.58 9.04
CA VAL A 63 -4.84 1.35 8.29
C VAL A 63 -5.84 0.46 9.03
N VAL A 64 -5.70 0.32 10.35
CA VAL A 64 -6.64 -0.45 11.18
C VAL A 64 -8.03 0.21 11.18
N GLN A 65 -8.08 1.54 11.29
CA GLN A 65 -9.33 2.31 11.33
C GLN A 65 -10.07 2.31 10.00
N ALA A 66 -9.36 2.29 8.87
CA ALA A 66 -9.95 2.20 7.53
C ALA A 66 -10.67 0.86 7.29
N GLY A 67 -10.38 -0.15 8.10
CA GLY A 67 -11.09 -1.40 8.13
C GLY A 67 -10.38 -2.53 7.38
N ARG A 68 -11.10 -3.64 7.25
CA ARG A 68 -10.50 -4.93 6.94
C ARG A 68 -9.87 -5.01 5.53
N ASP A 69 -10.49 -4.41 4.52
CA ASP A 69 -10.00 -4.50 3.15
C ASP A 69 -8.64 -3.78 3.03
N THR A 70 -8.51 -2.62 3.66
CA THR A 70 -7.28 -1.82 3.71
C THR A 70 -6.19 -2.48 4.55
N LEU A 71 -6.55 -3.06 5.70
CA LEU A 71 -5.61 -3.88 6.49
C LEU A 71 -5.04 -5.06 5.67
N ILE A 72 -5.90 -5.77 4.94
CA ILE A 72 -5.49 -6.92 4.14
C ILE A 72 -4.53 -6.49 3.01
N ALA A 73 -4.84 -5.39 2.34
CA ALA A 73 -3.97 -4.85 1.31
C ALA A 73 -2.62 -4.40 1.89
N TYR A 74 -2.60 -3.73 3.03
CA TYR A 74 -1.35 -3.34 3.70
C TYR A 74 -0.50 -4.56 4.03
N LEU A 75 -1.09 -5.62 4.58
CA LEU A 75 -0.37 -6.86 4.87
C LEU A 75 0.25 -7.47 3.61
N LEU A 76 -0.46 -7.49 2.48
CA LEU A 76 0.06 -7.99 1.20
C LEU A 76 1.26 -7.20 0.66
N THR A 77 1.54 -6.00 1.18
CA THR A 77 2.76 -5.24 0.81
C THR A 77 4.01 -5.74 1.53
N TRP A 78 3.87 -6.62 2.52
CA TRP A 78 5.01 -7.15 3.27
C TRP A 78 5.74 -8.23 2.47
N PRO A 79 7.08 -8.18 2.42
CA PRO A 79 7.88 -9.05 1.56
C PRO A 79 7.78 -10.54 1.92
N THR A 80 7.33 -10.86 3.13
CA THR A 80 7.23 -12.24 3.64
C THR A 80 5.81 -12.78 3.64
N THR A 81 4.88 -12.08 2.99
CA THR A 81 3.46 -12.47 2.97
C THR A 81 2.95 -12.65 1.55
N ASP A 82 1.91 -13.47 1.42
CA ASP A 82 1.17 -13.67 0.19
C ASP A 82 -0.33 -13.83 0.48
N ALA A 83 -1.12 -14.05 -0.57
CA ALA A 83 -2.57 -14.21 -0.43
C ALA A 83 -2.97 -15.41 0.44
N ASP A 84 -2.18 -16.48 0.46
CA ASP A 84 -2.48 -17.70 1.19
C ASP A 84 -2.16 -17.54 2.68
N TRP A 85 -1.05 -16.87 2.99
CA TRP A 85 -0.67 -16.48 4.34
C TRP A 85 -1.71 -15.51 4.93
N VAL A 86 -2.08 -14.45 4.21
CA VAL A 86 -3.06 -13.46 4.67
C VAL A 86 -4.46 -14.08 4.81
N ALA A 87 -4.81 -15.02 3.92
CA ALA A 87 -6.05 -15.79 4.04
C ALA A 87 -6.07 -16.61 5.33
N SER A 88 -4.98 -17.32 5.63
CA SER A 88 -4.83 -18.11 6.85
C SER A 88 -4.90 -17.22 8.10
N PHE A 89 -4.14 -16.12 8.12
CA PHE A 89 -4.13 -15.14 9.22
C PHE A 89 -5.54 -14.58 9.50
N SER A 90 -6.30 -14.29 8.46
CA SER A 90 -7.63 -13.65 8.58
C SER A 90 -8.81 -14.64 8.68
N GLY A 91 -8.56 -15.95 8.67
CA GLY A 91 -9.60 -16.98 8.64
C GLY A 91 -10.49 -16.89 7.40
N ARG A 92 -9.89 -16.59 6.24
CA ARG A 92 -10.57 -16.41 4.94
C ARG A 92 -10.03 -17.39 3.91
N ARG A 93 -10.68 -17.41 2.75
CA ARG A 93 -10.17 -18.09 1.56
C ARG A 93 -9.32 -17.13 0.70
N PRO A 94 -8.28 -17.61 0.02
CA PRO A 94 -7.41 -16.76 -0.83
C PRO A 94 -8.18 -15.97 -1.90
N GLU A 95 -9.25 -16.52 -2.48
CA GLU A 95 -10.08 -15.80 -3.47
C GLU A 95 -10.70 -14.54 -2.88
N LYS A 96 -11.03 -14.57 -1.59
CA LYS A 96 -11.62 -13.43 -0.88
C LYS A 96 -10.57 -12.36 -0.59
N ILE A 97 -9.33 -12.75 -0.34
CA ILE A 97 -8.19 -11.83 -0.18
C ILE A 97 -7.92 -11.07 -1.48
N ARG A 98 -7.82 -11.80 -2.60
CA ARG A 98 -7.64 -11.19 -3.93
C ARG A 98 -8.76 -10.20 -4.26
N ARG A 99 -10.00 -10.53 -3.90
CA ARG A 99 -11.15 -9.63 -4.10
C ARG A 99 -11.05 -8.34 -3.29
N TYR A 100 -10.53 -8.40 -2.06
CA TYR A 100 -10.36 -7.21 -1.23
C TYR A 100 -9.26 -6.30 -1.75
N SER A 101 -8.11 -6.87 -2.13
CA SER A 101 -7.02 -6.10 -2.76
C SER A 101 -7.52 -5.36 -4.01
N ARG A 102 -8.22 -6.07 -4.92
CA ARG A 102 -8.78 -5.46 -6.13
C ARG A 102 -9.74 -4.30 -5.84
N ARG A 103 -10.60 -4.42 -4.82
CA ARG A 103 -11.51 -3.32 -4.44
C ARG A 103 -10.77 -2.11 -3.89
N LEU A 104 -9.65 -2.31 -3.20
CA LEU A 104 -8.82 -1.20 -2.75
C LEU A 104 -8.19 -0.50 -3.96
N GLN A 105 -7.61 -1.26 -4.89
CA GLN A 105 -7.03 -0.73 -6.12
C GLN A 105 -8.06 0.11 -6.90
N GLU A 106 -9.28 -0.43 -7.09
CA GLU A 106 -10.39 0.29 -7.73
C GLU A 106 -10.79 1.59 -6.98
N ARG A 107 -10.75 1.59 -5.63
CA ARG A 107 -10.99 2.81 -4.83
C ARG A 107 -9.88 3.84 -5.00
N ALA A 108 -8.63 3.41 -4.94
CA ALA A 108 -7.47 4.27 -5.08
C ALA A 108 -7.38 4.88 -6.48
N GLU A 109 -7.67 4.10 -7.53
CA GLU A 109 -7.81 4.58 -8.90
C GLU A 109 -8.91 5.65 -9.00
N SER A 110 -10.10 5.40 -8.45
CA SER A 110 -11.17 6.40 -8.44
C SER A 110 -10.79 7.68 -7.70
N ILE A 111 -9.99 7.60 -6.63
CA ILE A 111 -9.48 8.77 -5.92
C ILE A 111 -8.50 9.55 -6.80
N ARG A 112 -7.54 8.87 -7.45
CA ARG A 112 -6.59 9.49 -8.39
C ARG A 112 -7.32 10.18 -9.54
N GLU A 113 -8.28 9.52 -10.17
CA GLU A 113 -9.09 10.08 -11.26
C GLU A 113 -9.85 11.34 -10.82
N LYS A 114 -10.46 11.32 -9.62
CA LYS A 114 -11.16 12.48 -9.07
C LYS A 114 -10.21 13.66 -8.83
N ILE A 115 -8.99 13.41 -8.38
CA ILE A 115 -7.97 14.45 -8.18
C ILE A 115 -7.59 15.07 -9.53
N VAL A 116 -7.32 14.26 -10.55
CA VAL A 116 -7.01 14.74 -11.92
C VAL A 116 -8.18 15.54 -12.49
N ALA A 117 -9.41 15.04 -12.35
CA ALA A 117 -10.61 15.72 -12.84
C ALA A 117 -10.92 17.04 -12.10
N GLN A 118 -10.43 17.21 -10.87
CA GLN A 118 -10.62 18.42 -10.06
C GLN A 118 -9.53 19.48 -10.25
N GLY A 119 -8.49 19.22 -11.07
CA GLY A 119 -7.58 20.26 -11.56
C GLY A 119 -6.79 20.99 -10.47
N VAL A 120 -6.06 20.24 -9.65
CA VAL A 120 -4.98 20.81 -8.84
C VAL A 120 -3.68 20.21 -9.35
N ASP A 121 -3.02 20.96 -10.23
CA ASP A 121 -1.60 20.82 -10.61
C ASP A 121 -0.69 21.08 -9.39
#